data_AF-A0A368EXY9-F1
#
_entry.id   AF-A0A368EXY9-F1
#
_cell.length_a   1.000
_cell.length_b   1.000
_cell.length_c   1.000
_cell.angle_alpha   90.00
_cell.angle_beta   90.00
_cell.angle_gamma   90.00
#
_symmetry.space_group_name_H-M   'P 1'
#
loop_
_entity.id
_entity.type
_entity.pdbx_description
1 polymer ?
#
loop_
_entity_poly.entity_id
_entity_poly.type
_entity_poly.pdbx_seq_one_letter_code
_entity_poly.pdbx_strand_id
1 'polypeptide(L)' 'LTWLKDGVELEKSVDSNVIHGSDGSLIISAARLRDSGNYTCEATNIANRRSTDPATLSVYVGPVIAAPEGLSLIH' A
#
# COMPACT_ATOMS: atom_id res chain seq x y z
N LEU A 1 14.71 -4.43 -9.73
CA LEU A 1 13.77 -3.34 -9.42
C LEU A 1 13.29 -3.53 -8.00
N THR A 2 13.31 -2.46 -7.21
CA THR A 2 12.88 -2.46 -5.82
C THR A 2 11.84 -1.37 -5.64
N TRP A 3 10.82 -1.65 -4.84
CA TRP A 3 9.81 -0.66 -4.49
C TRP A 3 10.05 -0.19 -3.06
N LEU A 4 9.96 1.13 -2.85
CA LEU A 4 10.04 1.76 -1.55
C LEU A 4 8.70 2.40 -1.24
N LYS A 5 8.28 2.30 0.02
CA LYS A 5 7.18 3.06 0.60
C LYS A 5 7.75 3.99 1.66
N ASP A 6 7.55 5.30 1.46
CA ASP A 6 8.04 6.35 2.36
C ASP A 6 9.57 6.25 2.60
N GLY A 7 10.30 5.81 1.57
CA GLY A 7 11.75 5.61 1.62
C GLY A 7 12.20 4.27 2.23
N VAL A 8 11.28 3.40 2.66
CA VAL A 8 11.57 2.08 3.20
C VAL A 8 11.29 1.01 2.16
N GLU A 9 12.23 0.09 1.93
CA GLU A 9 12.06 -1.01 0.99
C GLU A 9 10.88 -1.91 1.38
N LEU A 10 10.01 -2.20 0.42
CA LEU A 10 8.92 -3.14 0.56
C LEU A 10 9.43 -4.57 0.37
N GLU A 11 9.45 -5.33 1.45
CA GLU A 11 9.81 -6.75 1.39
C GLU A 11 8.73 -7.57 0.68
N LYS A 12 9.15 -8.32 -0.35
CA LYS A 12 8.29 -9.08 -1.26
C LYS A 12 7.42 -10.16 -0.61
N SER A 13 7.74 -10.55 0.63
CA SER A 13 7.13 -11.73 1.28
C SER A 13 6.47 -11.43 2.63
N VAL A 14 6.46 -10.16 3.06
CA VAL A 14 5.91 -9.79 4.37
C VAL A 14 4.41 -9.56 4.31
N ASP A 15 3.89 -8.94 3.25
CA ASP A 15 2.47 -8.69 3.09
C ASP A 15 1.96 -9.42 1.84
N SER A 16 1.12 -10.44 2.03
CA SER A 16 0.50 -11.19 0.93
C SER A 16 -0.44 -10.33 0.07
N ASN A 17 -0.79 -9.13 0.53
CA ASN A 17 -1.57 -8.13 -0.22
C ASN A 17 -0.73 -7.37 -1.25
N VAL A 18 0.60 -7.43 -1.13
CA VAL A 18 1.54 -6.72 -1.98
C VAL A 18 2.18 -7.72 -2.94
N ILE A 19 1.90 -7.57 -4.22
CA ILE A 19 2.37 -8.47 -5.28
C ILE A 19 3.34 -7.69 -6.16
N HIS A 20 4.53 -8.25 -6.35
CA HIS A 20 5.54 -7.69 -7.24
C HIS A 20 5.45 -8.40 -8.59
N GLY A 21 5.00 -7.69 -9.62
CA GLY A 21 4.89 -8.22 -10.97
C GLY A 21 6.25 -8.47 -11.61
N SER A 22 6.33 -9.46 -12.50
CA SER A 22 7.55 -9.77 -13.26
C SER A 22 7.95 -8.65 -14.23
N ASP A 23 6.99 -7.81 -14.61
CA ASP A 23 7.16 -6.61 -15.44
C ASP A 23 7.66 -5.39 -14.65
N GLY A 24 7.84 -5.52 -13.33
CA GLY A 24 8.26 -4.43 -12.45
C GLY A 24 7.12 -3.67 -11.79
N SER A 25 5.86 -4.05 -12.03
CA SER A 25 4.70 -3.47 -11.36
C SER A 25 4.65 -3.80 -9.85
N LEU A 26 4.05 -2.90 -9.08
CA LEU A 26 3.64 -3.14 -7.69
C LEU A 26 2.12 -3.14 -7.64
N ILE A 27 1.54 -4.22 -7.15
CA ILE A 27 0.08 -4.40 -7.06
C ILE A 27 -0.31 -4.55 -5.60
N ILE A 28 -1.26 -3.73 -5.15
CA ILE A 28 -1.88 -3.83 -3.83
C ILE A 28 -3.28 -4.41 -4.04
N SER A 29 -3.50 -5.67 -3.67
CA SER A 29 -4.72 -6.42 -4.04
C SER A 29 -5.99 -5.88 -3.36
N ALA A 30 -5.88 -5.47 -2.10
CA ALA A 30 -6.97 -4.86 -1.33
C ALA A 30 -6.44 -3.64 -0.58
N ALA A 31 -6.86 -2.45 -0.99
CA ALA A 31 -6.40 -1.20 -0.40
C ALA A 31 -6.85 -1.07 1.07
N ARG A 32 -5.89 -0.80 1.96
CA ARG A 32 -6.10 -0.55 3.38
C ARG A 32 -5.62 0.86 3.71
N LEU A 33 -6.15 1.47 4.76
CA LEU A 33 -5.70 2.81 5.20
C LEU A 33 -4.18 2.89 5.39
N ARG A 34 -3.59 1.81 5.94
CA ARG A 34 -2.12 1.69 6.14
C ARG A 34 -1.30 1.61 4.86
N ASP A 35 -1.94 1.36 3.72
CA ASP A 35 -1.25 1.30 2.43
C ASP A 35 -1.02 2.71 1.86
N SER A 36 -1.65 3.74 2.42
CA SER A 36 -1.38 5.13 2.03
C SER A 36 0.09 5.49 2.29
N GLY A 37 0.67 6.27 1.38
CA GLY A 37 2.07 6.68 1.43
C GLY A 37 2.63 7.05 0.07
N ASN A 38 3.92 7.38 0.03
CA ASN A 38 4.64 7.72 -1.18
C ASN A 38 5.44 6.52 -1.67
N TYR A 39 5.15 6.08 -2.89
CA TYR A 39 5.78 4.91 -3.50
C TYR A 39 6.82 5.35 -4.52
N THR A 40 8.00 4.76 -4.44
CA THR A 40 9.10 5.04 -5.36
C THR A 40 9.66 3.74 -5.91
N CYS A 41 9.89 3.72 -7.21
CA CYS A 41 10.55 2.61 -7.87
C CYS A 41 12.04 2.91 -7.99
N GLU A 42 12.87 1.97 -7.58
CA GLU A 42 14.31 2.09 -7.59
C GLU A 42 14.98 0.97 -8.41
N ALA A 43 15.78 1.41 -9.38
CA ALA A 43 16.58 0.55 -10.24
C ALA A 43 18.05 0.67 -9.83
N THR A 44 18.65 -0.46 -9.49
CA THR A 44 20.07 -0.55 -9.12
C THR A 44 20.82 -1.43 -10.09
N ASN A 45 21.99 -0.97 -10.53
CA ASN A 45 23.00 -1.74 -11.24
C ASN A 45 24.35 -1.62 -10.49
N ILE A 46 25.36 -2.40 -10.88
CA ILE A 46 26.69 -2.47 -10.24
C ILE A 46 27.37 -1.12 -10.05
N ALA A 47 27.07 -0.14 -10.90
CA ALA A 47 27.70 1.18 -10.89
C ALA A 47 26.83 2.26 -10.26
N ASN A 48 25.50 2.11 -10.21
CA ASN A 48 24.62 3.19 -9.79
C ASN A 48 23.22 2.76 -9.38
N ARG A 49 22.54 3.63 -8.63
CA ARG A 49 21.14 3.52 -8.22
C ARG A 49 20.37 4.74 -8.73
N ARG A 50 19.18 4.53 -9.27
CA ARG A 50 18.27 5.60 -9.72
C ARG A 50 16.85 5.31 -9.26
N SER A 51 16.15 6.36 -8.88
CA SER A 51 14.79 6.30 -8.34
C SER A 51 13.87 7.21 -9.14
N THR A 52 12.60 6.81 -9.26
CA THR A 52 11.57 7.65 -9.87
C THR A 52 11.19 8.81 -8.95
N ASP A 53 10.46 9.78 -9.49
CA ASP A 53 9.71 10.69 -8.62
C ASP A 53 8.68 9.90 -7.80
N PRO A 54 8.34 10.33 -6.57
CA PRO A 54 7.38 9.63 -5.73
C PRO A 54 5.94 9.69 -6.28
N ALA A 55 5.24 8.56 -6.28
CA ALA A 55 3.81 8.46 -6.55
C ALA A 55 3.03 8.37 -5.23
N THR A 56 2.10 9.29 -4.99
CA THR A 56 1.32 9.32 -3.73
C THR A 56 0.08 8.46 -3.84
N LEU A 57 -0.08 7.48 -2.95
CA LEU A 57 -1.29 6.69 -2.77
C LEU A 57 -2.07 7.18 -1.54
N SER A 58 -3.34 7.51 -1.72
CA SER A 58 -4.26 7.90 -0.64
C SER A 58 -5.47 6.98 -0.63
N VAL A 59 -5.68 6.27 0.48
CA VAL A 59 -6.81 5.35 0.67
C VAL A 59 -7.86 5.99 1.58
N TYR A 60 -9.11 5.94 1.15
CA TYR A 60 -10.26 6.48 1.89
C TYR A 60 -11.21 5.37 2.31
N VAL A 61 -11.94 5.58 3.41
CA VAL A 61 -13.01 4.68 3.87
C VAL A 61 -14.37 5.33 3.71
N GLY A 62 -15.38 4.51 3.42
CA GLY A 62 -16.77 4.95 3.43
C GLY A 62 -17.27 5.26 4.84
N PRO A 63 -18.38 6.01 4.97
CA PRO A 63 -18.98 6.31 6.27
C PRO A 63 -19.49 5.04 6.94
N VAL A 64 -19.25 4.90 8.24
CA VAL A 64 -19.88 3.86 9.06
C VAL A 64 -21.23 4.38 9.52
N ILE A 65 -22.31 3.76 9.04
CA ILE A 65 -23.64 4.00 9.62
C ILE A 65 -23.66 3.28 10.97
N ALA A 66 -23.35 4.00 12.04
CA ALA A 66 -23.52 3.47 13.38
C ALA A 66 -25.02 3.21 13.60
N ALA A 67 -25.38 1.95 13.85
CA ALA A 67 -26.69 1.65 14.39
C ALA A 67 -26.82 2.39 15.74
N PRO A 68 -27.96 3.02 16.04
CA PRO A 68 -28.12 3.72 17.31
C PRO A 68 -27.88 2.75 18.48
N GLU A 69 -27.02 3.17 19.42
CA GLU A 69 -26.65 2.52 20.70
C GLU A 69 -27.85 2.38 21.66
N GLY A 70 -28.94 1.76 21.20
CA GLY A 70 -30.19 1.71 21.96
C GLY A 70 -31.25 0.74 21.42
N LEU A 71 -31.01 0.06 20.31
CA LEU A 71 -31.87 -1.07 19.89
C LEU A 71 -31.45 -2.35 20.62
N SER A 72 -31.57 -2.34 21.95
CA SER A 72 -31.71 -3.57 22.70
C SER A 72 -33.08 -4.14 22.34
N LEU A 73 -33.12 -5.14 21.46
CA LEU A 73 -34.28 -6.00 21.28
C LEU A 73 -34.59 -6.64 22.63
N ILE A 74 -35.53 -6.04 23.36
CA ILE A 74 -36.17 -6.64 24.52
C ILE A 74 -36.82 -7.95 24.05
N HIS A 75 -36.26 -9.07 24.53
CA HIS A 75 -36.79 -10.42 24.35
C HIS A 75 -37.69 -10.77 25.54
#